data_AF-A0A7G9XVH4-F1
#
_entry.id   AF-A0A7G9XVH4-F1
#
_cell.length_a   1.000
_cell.length_b   1.000
_cell.length_c   1.000
_cell.angle_alpha   90.00
_cell.angle_beta   90.00
_cell.angle_gamma   90.00
#
_symmetry.space_group_name_H-M   'P 1'
#
loop_
_entity.id
_entity.type
_entity.pdbx_description
1 polymer ?
#
loop_
_entity_poly.entity_id
_entity_poly.type
_entity_poly.pdbx_seq_one_letter_code
_entity_poly.pdbx_strand_id
1 'polypeptide(L)'
;KSYKTEVALAYERRIYDAIDLGFVFAKDGSKVALKEKEGINILGEMIEGSYDSVNKQFYGTLYNIMRTIFGHVTDPAFQYGVAPGVLEH
;
A
#
# COMPACT_ATOMS: atom_id res chain seq x y z
N LYS A 1 18.15 -2.06 7.82
CA LYS A 1 16.69 -1.94 7.55
C LYS A 1 16.48 -2.13 6.06
N SER A 2 15.51 -2.94 5.63
CA SER A 2 15.22 -3.12 4.20
C SER A 2 14.48 -1.90 3.66
N TYR A 3 14.92 -1.35 2.52
CA TYR A 3 14.28 -0.22 1.84
C TYR A 3 12.78 -0.44 1.63
N LYS A 4 12.37 -1.67 1.31
CA LYS A 4 10.95 -2.03 1.12
C LYS A 4 10.12 -1.85 2.41
N THR A 5 10.70 -2.15 3.57
CA THR A 5 10.02 -1.99 4.87
C THR A 5 9.77 -0.53 5.20
N GLU A 6 10.73 0.36 4.95
CA GLU A 6 10.57 1.79 5.20
C GLU A 6 9.51 2.41 4.29
N VAL A 7 9.49 1.99 3.02
CA VAL A 7 8.45 2.38 2.06
C VAL A 7 7.06 1.89 2.49
N ALA A 8 6.94 0.65 2.97
CA ALA A 8 5.67 0.10 3.46
C ALA A 8 5.12 0.92 4.63
N LEU A 9 5.95 1.22 5.64
CA LEU A 9 5.56 2.03 6.80
C LEU A 9 5.15 3.45 6.40
N ALA A 10 5.80 4.04 5.39
CA ALA A 10 5.43 5.36 4.89
C ALA A 10 4.04 5.36 4.22
N TYR A 11 3.71 4.32 3.43
CA TYR A 11 2.39 4.18 2.82
C TYR A 11 1.30 3.88 3.85
N GLU A 12 1.57 2.98 4.79
CA GLU A 12 0.68 2.68 5.92
C GLU A 12 0.30 3.96 6.68
N ARG A 13 1.30 4.77 7.05
CA ARG A 13 1.07 6.06 7.73
C ARG A 13 0.15 6.98 6.92
N ARG A 14 0.40 7.15 5.61
CA ARG A 14 -0.42 8.01 4.75
C ARG A 14 -1.88 7.54 4.66
N ILE A 15 -2.10 6.23 4.67
CA ILE A 15 -3.44 5.64 4.65
C ILE A 15 -4.16 5.91 5.98
N TYR A 16 -3.49 5.72 7.12
CA TYR A 16 -4.03 6.08 8.43
C TYR A 16 -4.38 7.56 8.52
N ASP A 17 -3.47 8.45 8.09
CA ASP A 17 -3.71 9.89 8.08
C ASP A 17 -4.97 10.25 7.26
N ALA A 18 -5.20 9.59 6.12
CA ALA A 18 -6.39 9.82 5.30
C ALA A 18 -7.68 9.34 5.97
N ILE A 19 -7.63 8.21 6.68
CA ILE A 19 -8.76 7.68 7.46
C ILE A 19 -9.11 8.65 8.59
N ASP A 20 -8.11 9.09 9.36
CA ASP A 20 -8.29 10.00 10.49
C ASP A 20 -8.83 11.37 10.05
N LEU A 21 -8.36 11.88 8.90
CA LEU A 21 -8.86 13.11 8.30
C LEU A 21 -10.26 12.97 7.68
N GLY A 22 -10.67 11.74 7.35
CA GLY A 22 -11.95 11.43 6.70
C GLY A 22 -12.01 11.78 5.21
N PHE A 23 -10.85 12.01 4.56
CA PHE A 23 -10.75 12.24 3.11
C PHE A 23 -9.38 11.83 2.58
N VAL A 24 -9.29 11.57 1.27
CA VAL A 24 -8.07 11.22 0.55
C VAL A 24 -7.70 12.32 -0.45
N PHE A 25 -6.43 12.40 -0.84
CA PHE A 25 -5.95 13.31 -1.87
C PHE A 25 -5.89 12.61 -3.22
N ALA A 26 -6.64 13.11 -4.20
CA ALA A 26 -6.54 12.68 -5.59
C ALA A 26 -5.26 13.21 -6.25
N LYS A 27 -4.94 12.71 -7.45
CA LYS A 27 -3.73 13.08 -8.21
C LYS A 27 -3.63 14.57 -8.50
N ASP A 28 -4.76 15.25 -8.63
CA ASP A 28 -4.87 16.69 -8.86
C ASP A 28 -4.81 17.53 -7.56
N GLY A 29 -4.68 16.87 -6.41
CA GLY A 29 -4.67 17.51 -5.09
C GLY A 29 -6.07 17.79 -4.52
N SER A 30 -7.14 17.43 -5.23
CA SER A 30 -8.50 17.54 -4.70
C SER A 30 -8.75 16.54 -3.56
N LYS A 31 -9.69 16.87 -2.69
CA LYS A 31 -10.07 16.04 -1.54
C LYS A 31 -11.29 15.21 -1.89
N VAL A 32 -11.19 13.89 -1.73
CA VAL A 32 -12.31 12.96 -1.91
C VAL A 32 -12.73 12.44 -0.54
N ALA A 33 -13.97 12.67 -0.14
CA ALA A 33 -14.47 12.30 1.19
C ALA A 33 -14.62 10.78 1.34
N LEU A 34 -14.25 10.25 2.51
CA LEU A 34 -14.37 8.82 2.86
C LEU A 34 -15.68 8.46 3.57
N LYS A 35 -16.48 9.46 3.97
CA LYS A 35 -17.71 9.24 4.76
C LYS A 35 -18.90 8.74 3.94
N GLU A 36 -18.79 8.73 2.61
CA GLU A 36 -19.83 8.27 1.69
C GLU A 36 -19.80 6.75 1.52
N LYS A 37 -20.87 6.18 0.93
CA LYS A 37 -21.00 4.73 0.70
C LYS A 37 -19.82 4.11 -0.06
N GLU A 38 -19.11 4.89 -0.88
CA GLU A 38 -17.97 4.43 -1.67
C GLU A 38 -16.62 4.52 -0.94
N GLY A 39 -16.57 5.07 0.27
CA GLY A 39 -15.32 5.27 1.01
C GLY A 39 -14.53 3.98 1.24
N ILE A 40 -15.22 2.87 1.53
CA ILE A 40 -14.58 1.57 1.71
C ILE A 40 -13.96 1.04 0.41
N ASN A 41 -14.61 1.31 -0.73
CA ASN A 41 -14.09 0.92 -2.04
C ASN A 41 -12.81 1.69 -2.34
N ILE A 42 -12.83 3.02 -2.14
CA ILE A 42 -11.66 3.89 -2.31
C ILE A 42 -10.48 3.40 -1.46
N LEU A 43 -10.72 3.04 -0.19
CA LEU A 43 -9.68 2.49 0.69
C LEU A 43 -9.13 1.16 0.17
N GLY A 44 -9.99 0.26 -0.33
CA GLY A 44 -9.58 -1.00 -0.93
C GLY A 44 -8.65 -0.80 -2.12
N GLU A 45 -9.07 0.01 -3.10
CA GLU A 45 -8.29 0.33 -4.30
C GLU A 45 -6.94 0.99 -3.94
N MET A 46 -6.90 1.81 -2.88
CA MET A 46 -5.68 2.44 -2.38
C MET A 46 -4.72 1.46 -1.70
N ILE A 47 -5.22 0.57 -0.84
CA ILE A 47 -4.39 -0.39 -0.09
C ILE A 47 -3.79 -1.43 -1.04
N GLU A 48 -4.58 -1.92 -1.99
CA GLU A 48 -4.10 -2.80 -3.07
C GLU A 48 -3.15 -2.04 -4.00
N GLY A 49 -3.47 -0.78 -4.28
CA GLY A 49 -2.80 0.04 -5.26
C GLY A 49 -3.13 -0.39 -6.69
N SER A 50 -4.41 -0.68 -6.95
CA SER A 50 -4.94 -1.06 -8.25
C SER A 50 -4.81 0.07 -9.29
N TYR A 51 -5.31 -0.16 -10.51
CA TYR A 51 -5.40 0.89 -11.53
C TYR A 51 -6.34 2.04 -11.09
N ASP A 52 -7.39 1.70 -10.36
CA ASP A 52 -8.46 2.62 -9.94
C ASP A 52 -8.11 3.36 -8.63
N SER A 53 -6.91 3.14 -8.09
CA SER A 53 -6.40 3.88 -6.94
C SER A 53 -6.39 5.39 -7.19
N VAL A 54 -7.07 6.13 -6.31
CA VAL A 54 -7.27 7.59 -6.38
C VAL A 54 -5.96 8.37 -6.55
N ASN A 55 -4.86 7.89 -5.95
CA ASN A 55 -3.53 8.45 -6.08
C ASN A 55 -2.45 7.40 -5.74
N LYS A 56 -2.27 6.45 -6.65
CA LYS A 56 -1.28 5.36 -6.52
C LYS A 56 0.15 5.85 -6.24
N GLN A 57 0.56 7.00 -6.76
CA GLN A 57 1.91 7.53 -6.53
C GLN A 57 2.10 7.98 -5.07
N PHE A 58 1.04 8.49 -4.45
CA PHE A 58 1.10 8.98 -3.07
C PHE A 58 0.83 7.85 -2.05
N TYR A 59 -0.18 7.01 -2.28
CA TYR A 59 -0.57 5.95 -1.35
C TYR A 59 0.11 4.59 -1.61
N GLY A 60 0.73 4.43 -2.78
CA GLY A 60 1.53 3.25 -3.12
C GLY A 60 0.71 2.00 -3.41
N THR A 61 1.34 0.85 -3.16
CA THR A 61 0.77 -0.50 -3.33
C THR A 61 1.09 -1.31 -2.07
N LEU A 62 0.53 -0.89 -0.92
CA LEU A 62 0.91 -1.40 0.40
C LEU A 62 0.77 -2.93 0.46
N TYR A 63 -0.36 -3.47 -0.01
CA TYR A 63 -0.63 -4.90 -0.03
C TYR A 63 0.43 -5.70 -0.81
N ASN A 64 0.76 -5.25 -2.02
CA ASN A 64 1.76 -5.92 -2.85
C ASN A 64 3.16 -5.86 -2.22
N ILE A 65 3.52 -4.74 -1.60
CA ILE A 65 4.81 -4.60 -0.91
C ILE A 65 4.87 -5.55 0.29
N MET A 66 3.79 -5.65 1.07
CA MET A 66 3.71 -6.60 2.18
C MET A 66 3.87 -8.04 1.70
N ARG A 67 3.19 -8.44 0.61
CA ARG A 67 3.36 -9.76 0.00
C ARG A 67 4.82 -10.06 -0.33
N THR A 68 5.53 -9.12 -0.96
CA THR A 68 6.95 -9.30 -1.26
C THR A 68 7.84 -9.35 -0.02
N ILE A 69 7.57 -8.53 1.00
CA ILE A 69 8.34 -8.54 2.26
C ILE A 69 8.19 -9.88 2.96
N PHE A 70 6.96 -10.40 3.09
CA PHE A 70 6.71 -11.65 3.78
C PHE A 70 7.05 -12.88 2.92
N GLY A 71 6.85 -12.81 1.60
CA GLY A 71 7.24 -13.86 0.65
C GLY A 71 8.75 -14.12 0.67
N HIS A 72 9.57 -13.09 0.87
CA HIS A 72 11.02 -13.19 0.95
C HIS A 72 11.58 -13.11 2.37
N VAL A 73 10.79 -13.37 3.41
CA VAL A 73 11.27 -13.26 4.80
C VAL A 73 12.47 -14.17 5.11
N THR A 74 12.57 -15.31 4.41
CA THR A 74 13.64 -16.30 4.55
C THR A 74 14.92 -15.94 3.78
N ASP A 75 14.84 -15.08 2.77
CA ASP A 75 15.99 -14.52 2.04
C ASP A 75 15.69 -13.08 1.54
N PRO A 76 15.68 -12.08 2.45
CA PRO A 76 15.22 -10.73 2.11
C PRO A 76 16.14 -9.97 1.14
N ALA A 77 17.39 -10.43 1.03
CA ALA A 77 18.43 -9.81 0.19
C ALA A 77 18.72 -10.62 -1.08
N PHE A 78 17.96 -11.69 -1.35
CA PHE A 78 18.13 -12.58 -2.51
C PHE A 78 19.54 -13.16 -2.62
N GLN A 79 20.21 -13.39 -1.49
CA GLN A 79 21.62 -13.82 -1.46
C GLN A 79 21.78 -15.33 -1.62
N TYR A 80 20.72 -16.09 -1.35
CA TYR A 80 20.76 -17.54 -1.26
C TYR A 80 19.88 -18.23 -2.32
N GLY A 81 19.26 -17.44 -3.21
CA GLY A 81 18.46 -17.97 -4.33
C GLY A 81 17.20 -18.70 -3.90
N VAL A 82 16.69 -18.39 -2.70
CA VAL A 82 15.50 -19.05 -2.14
C VAL A 82 14.26 -18.55 -2.88
N ALA A 83 13.42 -19.49 -3.34
CA ALA A 83 12.14 -19.15 -3.94
C ALA A 83 11.22 -18.45 -2.91
N PRO A 84 10.38 -17.50 -3.35
CA PRO A 84 9.43 -16.84 -2.45
C PRO A 84 8.44 -17.84 -1.84
N GLY A 85 7.99 -17.54 -0.63
CA GLY A 85 6.94 -18.28 0.05
C GLY A 85 5.56 -18.07 -0.59
N VAL A 86 4.56 -18.79 -0.07
CA VAL A 86 3.18 -18.80 -0.58
C VAL A 86 2.48 -17.44 -0.63
N LEU A 87 3.00 -16.42 0.05
CA LEU A 87 2.40 -15.09 0.11
C LEU A 87 2.65 -14.24 -1.15
N GLU A 88 3.59 -14.64 -2.00
CA GLU A 88 3.84 -13.99 -3.30
C GLU A 88 3.06 -14.64 -4.47
N HIS A 89 2.17 -15.58 -4.16
CA HIS A 89 1.24 -16.22 -5.10
C HIS A 89 -0.21 -15.91 -4.73
#